data_AF-A0A7S4PSQ0-F1
#
_entry.id   AF-A0A7S4PSQ0-F1
#
_cell.length_a   1.000
_cell.length_b   1.000
_cell.length_c   1.000
_cell.angle_alpha   90.00
_cell.angle_beta   90.00
_cell.angle_gamma   90.00
#
_symmetry.space_group_name_H-M   'P 1'
#
loop_
_entity.id
_entity.type
_entity.pdbx_description
1 polymer ?
#
loop_
_entity_poly.entity_id
_entity_poly.type
_entity_poly.pdbx_seq_one_letter_code
_entity_poly.pdbx_strand_id
1 'polypeptide(L)'
;NLVRSAIVDVNKASSIPSAIQGAKAVIFTAASRPKVTATVTPGTKVASSSSSSAPLQTFAAAKVAPPSDHVEDIGLENVAKACIANKIPRLVIVSSVCAKCRKKQEYDVPDQLDRGAASCDACYKKQAGEDAVRELYAAAKDPSLSYTIVRPGMLTLGEARGVKEVEFNQGVTKSGMISRLDLADILTAAALSKDADGKTFEVYYRDSAQPVDMYASLQSCKALGKSVKECFFGDGYDESTPVSLDEMLKNPVKGTLFASGRVVHGNSYFAMFKDLSSDKDEAFDLDSIGYNSM
;
A
#
# COMPACT_ATOMS: atom_id res chain seq x y z
N ASN A 1 -18.12 25.99 -10.10
CA ASN A 1 -17.99 25.03 -8.98
C ASN A 1 -17.38 23.73 -9.48
N LEU A 2 -16.08 23.51 -9.25
CA LEU A 2 -15.36 22.30 -9.70
C LEU A 2 -15.45 21.13 -8.71
N VAL A 3 -15.96 21.36 -7.49
CA VAL A 3 -16.09 20.35 -6.44
C VAL A 3 -17.53 20.32 -5.92
N ARG A 4 -18.12 19.13 -5.86
CA ARG A 4 -19.41 18.86 -5.21
C ARG A 4 -19.17 17.87 -4.09
N SER A 5 -19.64 18.19 -2.88
CA SER A 5 -19.58 17.29 -1.74
C SER A 5 -20.82 16.40 -1.65
N ALA A 6 -20.62 15.15 -1.23
CA ALA A 6 -21.68 14.22 -0.85
C ALA A 6 -21.26 13.48 0.43
N ILE A 7 -22.23 13.02 1.22
CA ILE A 7 -22.00 12.20 2.41
C ILE A 7 -22.41 10.78 2.06
N VAL A 8 -21.50 9.83 2.24
CA VAL A 8 -21.68 8.42 1.89
C VAL A 8 -21.20 7.56 3.07
N ASP A 9 -21.97 6.51 3.36
CA ASP A 9 -21.60 5.46 4.30
C ASP A 9 -21.32 4.20 3.47
N VAL A 10 -20.05 3.90 3.22
CA VAL A 10 -19.67 2.80 2.30
C VAL A 10 -20.11 1.41 2.81
N ASN A 11 -20.40 1.29 4.12
CA ASN A 11 -20.96 0.05 4.68
C ASN A 11 -22.47 -0.09 4.40
N LYS A 12 -23.12 0.98 3.91
CA LYS A 12 -24.52 0.98 3.46
C LYS A 12 -24.56 1.17 1.95
N ALA A 13 -24.63 0.06 1.22
CA ALA A 13 -24.64 0.04 -0.25
C ALA A 13 -25.62 1.03 -0.89
N SER A 14 -26.80 1.22 -0.29
CA SER A 14 -27.83 2.15 -0.79
C SER A 14 -27.42 3.63 -0.76
N SER A 15 -26.39 4.01 0.00
CA SER A 15 -25.93 5.40 0.12
C SER A 15 -24.91 5.81 -0.96
N ILE A 16 -24.39 4.86 -1.75
CA ILE A 16 -23.29 5.08 -2.70
C ILE A 16 -23.74 5.59 -4.08
N PRO A 17 -24.80 5.05 -4.73
CA PRO A 17 -25.06 5.32 -6.14
C PRO A 17 -25.20 6.80 -6.52
N SER A 18 -25.86 7.59 -5.67
CA SER A 18 -26.07 9.02 -5.92
C SER A 18 -24.78 9.84 -5.89
N ALA A 19 -23.76 9.39 -5.15
CA ALA A 19 -22.48 10.08 -5.03
C ALA A 19 -21.54 9.83 -6.22
N ILE A 20 -21.68 8.68 -6.89
CA ILE A 20 -20.84 8.29 -8.02
C ILE A 20 -21.53 8.48 -9.38
N GLN A 21 -22.77 8.96 -9.39
CA GLN A 21 -23.56 9.13 -10.61
C GLN A 21 -22.84 10.02 -11.63
N GLY A 22 -22.64 9.50 -12.84
CA GLY A 22 -21.97 10.22 -13.92
C GLY A 22 -20.44 10.30 -13.81
N ALA A 23 -19.85 9.72 -12.76
CA ALA A 23 -18.41 9.68 -12.61
C ALA A 23 -17.75 8.85 -13.73
N LYS A 24 -16.54 9.22 -14.14
CA LYS A 24 -15.72 8.45 -15.10
C LYS A 24 -14.64 7.61 -14.42
N ALA A 25 -14.37 7.90 -13.16
CA ALA A 25 -13.53 7.12 -12.28
C ALA A 25 -14.00 7.33 -10.83
N VAL A 26 -13.76 6.34 -9.98
CA VAL A 26 -13.89 6.44 -8.53
C VAL A 26 -12.54 6.11 -7.91
N ILE A 27 -12.07 6.94 -6.97
CA ILE A 27 -10.85 6.68 -6.20
C ILE A 27 -11.29 6.37 -4.76
N PHE A 28 -11.09 5.12 -4.33
CA PHE A 28 -11.43 4.64 -3.00
C PHE A 28 -10.24 4.81 -2.04
N THR A 29 -10.35 5.80 -1.15
CA THR A 29 -9.35 6.10 -0.11
C THR A 29 -9.93 5.97 1.31
N ALA A 30 -11.14 5.41 1.43
CA ALA A 30 -11.77 5.23 2.73
C ALA A 30 -11.09 4.09 3.50
N ALA A 31 -10.93 4.26 4.80
CA ALA A 31 -10.37 3.24 5.68
C ALA A 31 -11.07 3.26 7.04
N SER A 32 -11.04 2.12 7.72
CA SER A 32 -11.50 1.96 9.08
C SER A 32 -10.64 2.84 9.99
N ARG A 33 -11.27 3.56 10.92
CA ARG A 33 -10.54 4.30 11.95
C ARG A 33 -10.27 3.36 13.11
N PRO A 34 -9.01 2.95 13.38
CA PRO A 34 -8.73 2.17 14.57
C PRO A 34 -9.11 2.98 15.82
N LYS A 35 -9.42 2.28 16.90
CA LYS A 35 -9.60 2.88 18.23
C LYS A 35 -8.24 3.38 18.72
N VAL A 36 -7.83 4.59 18.33
CA VAL A 36 -6.54 5.15 18.77
C VAL A 36 -6.75 5.94 20.07
N THR A 37 -6.18 5.46 21.18
CA THR A 37 -5.75 6.37 22.25
C THR A 37 -4.62 7.21 21.69
N ALA A 38 -4.79 8.53 21.63
CA ALA A 38 -3.81 9.46 21.06
C ALA A 38 -2.39 9.14 21.54
N THR A 39 -1.61 8.45 20.71
CA THR A 39 -0.20 8.23 20.98
C THR A 39 0.53 9.47 20.52
N VAL A 40 1.11 10.16 21.49
CA VAL A 40 2.02 11.28 21.27
C VAL A 40 3.14 10.81 20.35
N THR A 41 3.47 11.59 19.31
CA THR A 41 4.54 11.27 18.38
C THR A 41 5.84 11.04 19.18
N PRO A 42 6.55 9.91 18.99
CA PRO A 42 7.84 9.69 19.64
C PRO A 42 8.77 10.88 19.38
N GLY A 43 9.20 11.56 20.45
CA GLY A 43 10.02 12.78 20.38
C GLY A 43 9.27 14.10 20.62
N THR A 44 7.94 14.12 20.72
CA THR A 44 7.19 15.32 21.14
C THR A 44 6.90 15.29 22.63
N LYS A 45 7.51 16.21 23.39
CA LYS A 45 7.13 16.45 24.79
C LYS A 45 5.78 17.16 24.79
N VAL A 46 4.80 16.59 25.49
CA VAL A 46 3.59 17.31 25.85
C VAL A 46 4.03 18.47 26.73
N ALA A 47 3.82 19.70 26.27
CA ALA A 47 4.10 20.88 27.07
C ALA A 47 3.25 20.80 28.35
N SER A 48 3.89 20.50 29.48
CA SER A 48 3.25 20.60 30.78
C SER A 48 2.95 22.07 31.02
N SER A 49 1.66 22.38 31.10
CA SER A 49 1.13 23.70 31.39
C SER A 49 1.82 24.32 32.60
N SER A 50 2.62 25.36 32.38
CA SER A 50 2.91 26.34 33.43
C SER A 50 2.89 27.74 32.79
N SER A 51 1.84 28.48 33.18
CA SER A 51 1.79 29.94 33.30
C SER A 51 2.47 30.79 32.22
N SER A 52 1.68 31.37 31.33
CA SER A 52 1.59 32.84 31.14
C SER A 52 0.66 33.19 29.97
N SER A 53 0.04 34.35 30.12
CA SER A 53 -1.05 34.95 29.35
C SER A 53 -0.77 35.16 27.85
N ALA A 54 -1.38 34.33 27.01
CA ALA A 54 -1.83 34.66 25.66
C ALA A 54 -3.04 33.77 25.34
N PRO A 55 -4.10 34.25 24.66
CA PRO A 55 -5.24 33.39 24.34
C PRO A 55 -4.80 32.38 23.27
N LEU A 56 -4.33 31.22 23.73
CA LEU A 56 -4.21 30.01 22.94
C LEU A 56 -5.62 29.71 22.41
N GLN A 57 -5.79 29.74 21.09
CA GLN A 57 -6.96 29.14 20.46
C GLN A 57 -7.07 27.71 20.98
N THR A 58 -8.01 27.49 21.89
CA THR A 58 -8.48 26.17 22.27
C THR A 58 -8.92 25.50 20.98
N PHE A 59 -8.10 24.61 20.43
CA PHE A 59 -8.58 23.58 19.53
C PHE A 59 -9.60 22.81 20.34
N ALA A 60 -10.88 23.09 20.10
CA ALA A 60 -11.99 22.36 20.67
C ALA A 60 -11.65 20.87 20.55
N ALA A 61 -11.75 20.13 21.66
CA ALA A 61 -11.56 18.69 21.70
C ALA A 61 -12.22 18.08 20.47
N ALA A 62 -11.41 17.67 19.49
CA ALA A 62 -11.91 17.22 18.21
C ALA A 62 -12.83 16.04 18.52
N LYS A 63 -14.12 16.19 18.18
CA LYS A 63 -15.15 15.15 18.32
C LYS A 63 -14.54 13.84 17.81
N VAL A 64 -14.18 12.93 18.72
CA VAL A 64 -13.61 11.65 18.33
C VAL A 64 -14.71 10.94 17.56
N ALA A 65 -14.52 10.79 16.25
CA ALA A 65 -15.47 10.07 15.42
C ALA A 65 -15.54 8.62 15.92
N PRO A 66 -16.74 8.01 15.95
CA PRO A 66 -16.87 6.61 16.33
C PRO A 66 -15.97 5.73 15.45
N PRO A 67 -15.46 4.61 15.97
CA PRO A 67 -14.71 3.66 15.16
C PRO A 67 -15.57 3.21 13.98
N SER A 68 -14.92 3.05 12.84
CA SER A 68 -15.52 2.38 11.69
C SER A 68 -14.84 1.04 11.53
N ASP A 69 -15.64 0.02 11.24
CA ASP A 69 -15.18 -1.32 10.93
C ASP A 69 -15.66 -1.70 9.54
N HIS A 70 -14.93 -2.63 8.93
CA HIS A 70 -15.27 -3.25 7.65
C HIS A 70 -15.32 -2.30 6.44
N VAL A 71 -14.58 -1.20 6.51
CA VAL A 71 -14.49 -0.26 5.39
C VAL A 71 -13.70 -0.87 4.23
N GLU A 72 -12.62 -1.60 4.55
CA GLU A 72 -11.68 -2.14 3.58
C GLU A 72 -12.14 -3.43 2.90
N ASP A 73 -13.06 -4.18 3.51
CA ASP A 73 -13.66 -5.40 2.98
C ASP A 73 -15.08 -5.11 2.46
N ILE A 74 -16.08 -5.01 3.34
CA ILE A 74 -17.50 -4.84 2.99
C ILE A 74 -17.73 -3.49 2.29
N GLY A 75 -17.13 -2.43 2.81
CA GLY A 75 -17.25 -1.09 2.24
C GLY A 75 -16.69 -1.01 0.81
N LEU A 76 -15.52 -1.61 0.58
CA LEU A 76 -14.89 -1.68 -0.74
C LEU A 76 -15.73 -2.53 -1.70
N GLU A 77 -16.22 -3.69 -1.26
CA GLU A 77 -17.10 -4.56 -2.06
C GLU A 77 -18.38 -3.82 -2.50
N ASN A 78 -19.01 -3.06 -1.60
CA ASN A 78 -20.18 -2.25 -1.91
C ASN A 78 -19.87 -1.17 -2.96
N VAL A 79 -18.72 -0.51 -2.86
CA VAL A 79 -18.29 0.50 -3.84
C VAL A 79 -18.03 -0.15 -5.19
N ALA A 80 -17.38 -1.31 -5.23
CA ALA A 80 -17.13 -2.06 -6.47
C ALA A 80 -18.44 -2.47 -7.16
N LYS A 81 -19.38 -3.06 -6.41
CA LYS A 81 -20.73 -3.38 -6.91
C LYS A 81 -21.45 -2.14 -7.45
N ALA A 82 -21.36 -1.02 -6.75
CA ALA A 82 -21.97 0.23 -7.20
C ALA A 82 -21.31 0.76 -8.49
N CYS A 83 -19.99 0.69 -8.60
CA CYS A 83 -19.25 1.07 -9.81
C CYS A 83 -19.67 0.21 -11.01
N ILE A 84 -19.74 -1.11 -10.83
CA ILE A 84 -20.18 -2.04 -11.88
C ILE A 84 -21.62 -1.77 -12.30
N ALA A 85 -22.53 -1.61 -11.33
CA ALA A 85 -23.95 -1.35 -11.60
C ALA A 85 -24.18 -0.01 -12.33
N ASN A 86 -23.38 1.01 -12.03
CA ASN A 86 -23.47 2.34 -12.65
C ASN A 86 -22.54 2.52 -13.87
N LYS A 87 -21.90 1.43 -14.34
CA LYS A 87 -20.99 1.44 -15.48
C LYS A 87 -19.87 2.49 -15.37
N ILE A 88 -19.31 2.60 -14.16
CA ILE A 88 -18.15 3.45 -13.90
C ILE A 88 -16.92 2.74 -14.47
N PRO A 89 -16.23 3.31 -15.48
CA PRO A 89 -15.18 2.60 -16.21
C PRO A 89 -13.98 2.18 -15.36
N ARG A 90 -13.64 2.95 -14.32
CA ARG A 90 -12.42 2.75 -13.53
C ARG A 90 -12.66 2.92 -12.03
N LEU A 91 -12.25 1.94 -11.24
CA LEU A 91 -12.16 2.01 -9.79
C LEU A 91 -10.69 1.92 -9.35
N VAL A 92 -10.14 3.00 -8.79
CA VAL A 92 -8.77 3.02 -8.24
C VAL A 92 -8.84 2.86 -6.73
N ILE A 93 -8.05 1.95 -6.16
CA ILE A 93 -8.15 1.54 -4.75
C ILE A 93 -6.82 1.80 -4.07
N VAL A 94 -6.86 2.49 -2.93
CA VAL A 94 -5.69 2.61 -2.04
C VAL A 94 -5.75 1.49 -1.00
N SER A 95 -4.81 0.55 -1.11
CA SER A 95 -4.64 -0.56 -0.17
C SER A 95 -3.33 -0.42 0.62
N SER A 96 -2.68 -1.52 0.99
CA SER A 96 -1.38 -1.53 1.68
C SER A 96 -0.65 -2.86 1.52
N VAL A 97 0.68 -2.82 1.58
CA VAL A 97 1.50 -4.04 1.67
C VAL A 97 1.42 -4.61 3.09
N CYS A 98 0.83 -5.78 3.21
CA CYS A 98 0.57 -6.45 4.49
C CYS A 98 1.34 -7.77 4.65
N ALA A 99 2.54 -7.87 4.07
CA ALA A 99 3.27 -9.14 3.93
C ALA A 99 3.64 -9.81 5.27
N LYS A 100 3.66 -9.08 6.40
CA LYS A 100 3.89 -9.64 7.75
C LYS A 100 2.70 -10.44 8.29
N CYS A 101 1.52 -10.30 7.70
CA CYS A 101 0.29 -10.92 8.16
C CYS A 101 -0.02 -12.18 7.35
N ARG A 102 0.44 -13.33 7.84
CA ARG A 102 0.09 -14.65 7.33
C ARG A 102 -1.07 -15.22 8.15
N LYS A 103 -2.17 -15.61 7.49
CA LYS A 103 -3.19 -16.46 8.14
C LYS A 103 -2.47 -17.75 8.55
N LYS A 104 -2.46 -18.07 9.85
CA LYS A 104 -1.82 -19.28 10.38
C LYS A 104 -2.30 -20.47 9.56
N GLN A 105 -1.39 -21.14 8.86
CA GLN A 105 -1.63 -22.52 8.44
C GLN A 105 -1.45 -23.40 9.67
N GLU A 106 -2.15 -24.54 9.71
CA GLU A 106 -2.31 -25.43 10.86
C GLU A 106 -0.99 -26.05 11.40
N TYR A 107 0.16 -25.74 10.76
CA TYR A 107 1.48 -26.32 11.01
C TYR A 107 2.59 -25.31 11.35
N ASP A 108 2.27 -24.13 11.89
CA ASP A 108 3.32 -23.20 12.33
C ASP A 108 3.78 -23.49 13.78
N VAL A 109 5.06 -23.87 13.88
CA VAL A 109 5.86 -24.02 15.11
C VAL A 109 5.67 -22.79 16.02
N PRO A 110 5.57 -22.94 17.35
CA PRO A 110 5.32 -21.84 18.27
C PRO A 110 6.54 -20.92 18.36
N ASP A 111 6.67 -19.98 17.42
CA ASP A 111 7.80 -19.07 17.40
C ASP A 111 7.56 -17.91 18.37
N GLN A 112 8.35 -17.91 19.46
CA GLN A 112 8.39 -16.90 20.51
C GLN A 112 9.09 -15.61 20.05
N LEU A 113 8.70 -15.06 18.90
CA LEU A 113 9.11 -13.73 18.50
C LEU A 113 8.04 -12.72 18.96
N ASP A 114 8.45 -11.73 19.72
CA ASP A 114 7.59 -10.62 20.18
C ASP A 114 7.05 -9.83 18.97
N ARG A 115 5.86 -10.23 18.49
CA ARG A 115 5.15 -9.64 17.34
C ARG A 115 4.41 -8.38 17.75
N GLY A 116 5.14 -7.41 18.33
CA GLY A 116 4.63 -6.20 18.99
C GLY A 116 3.23 -5.76 18.54
N ALA A 117 2.25 -5.87 19.45
CA ALA A 117 0.88 -5.31 19.56
C ALA A 117 0.08 -4.81 18.32
N ALA A 118 0.46 -5.07 17.08
CA ALA A 118 -0.28 -4.70 15.88
C ALA A 118 -1.07 -5.91 15.38
N SER A 119 -2.38 -5.92 15.60
CA SER A 119 -3.28 -6.97 15.09
C SER A 119 -3.28 -6.99 13.56
N CYS A 120 -3.14 -8.17 12.95
CA CYS A 120 -3.20 -8.37 11.51
C CYS A 120 -4.60 -8.22 10.90
N ASP A 121 -5.62 -7.96 11.70
CA ASP A 121 -7.02 -7.95 11.27
C ASP A 121 -7.29 -6.93 10.17
N ALA A 122 -6.76 -5.71 10.29
CA ALA A 122 -6.91 -4.68 9.25
C ALA A 122 -6.27 -5.11 7.92
N CYS A 123 -5.16 -5.84 7.98
CA CYS A 123 -4.50 -6.38 6.81
C CYS A 123 -5.31 -7.49 6.15
N TYR A 124 -5.92 -8.39 6.92
CA TYR A 124 -6.80 -9.42 6.37
C TYR A 124 -8.05 -8.83 5.72
N LYS A 125 -8.63 -7.77 6.31
CA LYS A 125 -9.78 -7.07 5.70
C LYS A 125 -9.40 -6.43 4.36
N LYS A 126 -8.22 -5.80 4.26
CA LYS A 126 -7.73 -5.25 2.99
C LYS A 126 -7.51 -6.32 1.93
N GLN A 127 -6.88 -7.45 2.29
CA GLN A 127 -6.70 -8.58 1.37
C GLN A 127 -8.05 -9.12 0.88
N ALA A 128 -8.98 -9.37 1.80
CA ALA A 128 -10.32 -9.83 1.46
C ALA A 128 -11.08 -8.86 0.53
N GLY A 129 -10.98 -7.56 0.78
CA GLY A 129 -11.59 -6.55 -0.09
C GLY A 129 -10.95 -6.48 -1.47
N GLU A 130 -9.62 -6.59 -1.57
CA GLU A 130 -8.95 -6.69 -2.86
C GLU A 130 -9.41 -7.92 -3.65
N ASP A 131 -9.44 -9.10 -3.01
CA ASP A 131 -9.86 -10.36 -3.65
C ASP A 131 -11.31 -10.28 -4.12
N ALA A 132 -12.22 -9.75 -3.29
CA ALA A 132 -13.61 -9.52 -3.66
C ALA A 132 -13.76 -8.60 -4.88
N VAL A 133 -12.92 -7.56 -5.00
CA VAL A 133 -12.90 -6.70 -6.19
C VAL A 133 -12.48 -7.50 -7.42
N ARG A 134 -11.41 -8.30 -7.35
CA ARG A 134 -10.96 -9.11 -8.49
C ARG A 134 -12.06 -10.06 -8.95
N GLU A 135 -12.68 -10.78 -8.01
CA GLU A 135 -13.79 -11.70 -8.28
C GLU A 135 -15.00 -11.00 -8.91
N LEU A 136 -15.41 -9.84 -8.39
CA LEU A 136 -16.55 -9.08 -8.91
C LEU A 136 -16.33 -8.60 -10.35
N TYR A 137 -15.13 -8.09 -10.66
CA TYR A 137 -14.82 -7.61 -12.00
C TYR A 137 -14.64 -8.76 -13.00
N ALA A 138 -14.04 -9.88 -12.58
CA ALA A 138 -13.99 -11.10 -13.38
C ALA A 138 -15.40 -11.65 -13.68
N ALA A 139 -16.28 -11.65 -12.68
CA ALA A 139 -17.67 -12.09 -12.82
C ALA A 139 -18.52 -11.15 -13.69
N ALA A 140 -18.26 -9.84 -13.67
CA ALA A 140 -18.98 -8.85 -14.47
C ALA A 140 -18.77 -9.05 -15.98
N LYS A 141 -17.61 -9.62 -16.39
CA LYS A 141 -17.25 -9.92 -17.80
C LYS A 141 -17.47 -8.74 -18.74
N ASP A 142 -17.32 -7.52 -18.24
CA ASP A 142 -17.51 -6.29 -19.00
C ASP A 142 -16.14 -5.64 -19.26
N PRO A 143 -15.59 -5.72 -20.49
CA PRO A 143 -14.26 -5.22 -20.79
C PRO A 143 -14.16 -3.69 -20.76
N SER A 144 -15.29 -2.98 -20.59
CA SER A 144 -15.31 -1.53 -20.42
C SER A 144 -15.11 -1.08 -18.97
N LEU A 145 -15.10 -2.03 -18.03
CA LEU A 145 -14.97 -1.79 -16.59
C LEU A 145 -13.68 -2.40 -16.10
N SER A 146 -12.93 -1.64 -15.29
CA SER A 146 -11.71 -2.13 -14.67
C SER A 146 -11.46 -1.55 -13.28
N TYR A 147 -10.50 -2.14 -12.59
CA TYR A 147 -9.98 -1.68 -11.32
C TYR A 147 -8.46 -1.50 -11.37
N THR A 148 -7.92 -0.73 -10.43
CA THR A 148 -6.48 -0.61 -10.18
C THR A 148 -6.25 -0.60 -8.67
N ILE A 149 -5.37 -1.47 -8.17
CA ILE A 149 -5.03 -1.52 -6.74
C ILE A 149 -3.62 -0.94 -6.56
N VAL A 150 -3.54 0.15 -5.80
CA VAL A 150 -2.29 0.82 -5.46
C VAL A 150 -2.00 0.56 -3.99
N ARG A 151 -0.87 -0.08 -3.70
CA ARG A 151 -0.39 -0.40 -2.34
C ARG A 151 0.78 0.52 -1.97
N PRO A 152 0.52 1.73 -1.45
CA PRO A 152 1.59 2.62 -1.06
C PRO A 152 2.43 2.06 0.10
N GLY A 153 3.68 2.49 0.14
CA GLY A 153 4.49 2.47 1.34
C GLY A 153 3.95 3.39 2.44
N MET A 154 4.72 3.58 3.51
CA MET A 154 4.35 4.46 4.60
C MET A 154 4.12 5.90 4.11
N LEU A 155 2.92 6.42 4.35
CA LEU A 155 2.53 7.76 3.90
C LEU A 155 3.20 8.83 4.77
N THR A 156 3.88 9.77 4.12
CA THR A 156 4.55 10.90 4.77
C THR A 156 3.85 12.23 4.48
N LEU A 157 4.09 13.22 5.36
CA LEU A 157 3.68 14.62 5.17
C LEU A 157 4.72 15.45 4.39
N GLY A 158 5.79 14.81 3.90
CA GLY A 158 6.86 15.48 3.19
C GLY A 158 6.46 15.97 1.80
N GLU A 159 7.38 16.67 1.14
CA GLU A 159 7.19 17.19 -0.20
C GLU A 159 7.12 16.08 -1.26
N ALA A 160 6.51 16.42 -2.40
CA ALA A 160 6.59 15.59 -3.59
C ALA A 160 8.04 15.56 -4.10
N ARG A 161 8.54 14.38 -4.43
CA ARG A 161 9.86 14.18 -5.04
C ARG A 161 9.76 13.96 -6.55
N GLY A 162 8.57 13.62 -7.04
CA GLY A 162 8.28 13.42 -8.45
C GLY A 162 8.58 12.02 -8.96
N VAL A 163 8.02 11.72 -10.14
CA VAL A 163 8.02 10.40 -10.78
C VAL A 163 9.40 9.72 -10.91
N LYS A 164 10.48 10.50 -11.06
CA LYS A 164 11.84 9.96 -11.19
C LYS A 164 12.33 9.28 -9.92
N GLU A 165 11.80 9.66 -8.77
CA GLU A 165 12.17 9.09 -7.47
C GLU A 165 11.26 7.94 -7.06
N VAL A 166 10.12 7.75 -7.76
CA VAL A 166 9.15 6.71 -7.47
C VAL A 166 9.52 5.39 -8.16
N GLU A 167 9.29 4.30 -7.44
CA GLU A 167 9.32 2.92 -7.91
C GLU A 167 7.91 2.35 -7.88
N PHE A 168 7.48 1.71 -8.97
CA PHE A 168 6.42 0.72 -8.90
C PHE A 168 7.04 -0.65 -8.77
N ASN A 169 6.43 -1.51 -7.98
CA ASN A 169 6.81 -2.91 -7.85
C ASN A 169 5.56 -3.79 -7.95
N GLN A 170 5.69 -5.01 -8.45
CA GLN A 170 4.64 -6.03 -8.36
C GLN A 170 5.21 -7.21 -7.59
N GLY A 171 5.13 -7.14 -6.26
CA GLY A 171 5.65 -8.16 -5.36
C GLY A 171 5.65 -7.67 -3.92
N VAL A 172 5.31 -8.57 -3.00
CA VAL A 172 5.09 -8.23 -1.58
C VAL A 172 6.37 -8.13 -0.74
N THR A 173 7.53 -8.26 -1.37
CA THR A 173 8.83 -8.39 -0.68
C THR A 173 9.43 -7.07 -0.26
N LYS A 174 9.05 -5.95 -0.90
CA LYS A 174 9.58 -4.61 -0.62
C LYS A 174 8.48 -3.59 -0.39
N SER A 175 8.72 -2.68 0.54
CA SER A 175 7.92 -1.48 0.76
C SER A 175 8.82 -0.36 1.26
N GLY A 176 8.41 0.89 1.09
CA GLY A 176 9.18 2.05 1.51
C GLY A 176 8.29 3.13 2.06
N MET A 177 8.63 4.37 1.75
CA MET A 177 7.86 5.57 2.08
C MET A 177 7.41 6.28 0.81
N ILE A 178 6.31 7.01 0.88
CA ILE A 178 5.88 7.91 -0.21
C ILE A 178 5.17 9.13 0.37
N SER A 179 5.31 10.31 -0.26
CA SER A 179 4.50 11.47 0.11
C SER A 179 3.05 11.27 -0.33
N ARG A 180 2.12 11.89 0.41
CA ARG A 180 0.71 11.93 0.01
C ARG A 180 0.51 12.65 -1.33
N LEU A 181 1.40 13.58 -1.68
CA LEU A 181 1.34 14.35 -2.91
C LEU A 181 1.68 13.48 -4.12
N ASP A 182 2.81 12.77 -4.10
CA ASP A 182 3.16 11.85 -5.21
C ASP A 182 2.15 10.70 -5.31
N LEU A 183 1.62 10.20 -4.18
CA LEU A 183 0.54 9.21 -4.23
C LEU A 183 -0.72 9.78 -4.91
N ALA A 184 -1.11 11.02 -4.60
CA ALA A 184 -2.27 11.64 -5.24
C ALA A 184 -2.09 11.77 -6.75
N ASP A 185 -0.89 12.09 -7.23
CA ASP A 185 -0.56 12.16 -8.65
C ASP A 185 -0.63 10.77 -9.31
N ILE A 186 -0.13 9.72 -8.65
CA ILE A 186 -0.24 8.33 -9.12
C ILE A 186 -1.71 7.91 -9.24
N LEU A 187 -2.52 8.15 -8.20
CA LEU A 187 -3.95 7.79 -8.18
C LEU A 187 -4.73 8.53 -9.27
N THR A 188 -4.42 9.81 -9.47
CA THR A 188 -5.02 10.62 -10.54
C THR A 188 -4.61 10.10 -11.91
N ALA A 189 -3.34 9.77 -12.12
CA ALA A 189 -2.86 9.19 -13.38
C ALA A 189 -3.52 7.82 -13.66
N ALA A 190 -3.65 6.96 -12.64
CA ALA A 190 -4.35 5.68 -12.75
C ALA A 190 -5.83 5.89 -13.10
N ALA A 191 -6.48 6.89 -12.48
CA ALA A 191 -7.85 7.29 -12.79
C ALA A 191 -8.02 7.95 -14.17
N LEU A 192 -6.95 8.15 -14.94
CA LEU A 192 -7.00 8.69 -16.30
C LEU A 192 -6.50 7.69 -17.36
N SER A 193 -5.69 6.71 -16.97
CA SER A 193 -5.03 5.77 -17.88
C SER A 193 -5.72 4.41 -17.94
N LYS A 194 -5.94 3.89 -19.15
CA LYS A 194 -6.31 2.47 -19.34
C LYS A 194 -5.13 1.53 -19.16
N ASP A 195 -3.90 2.04 -19.24
CA ASP A 195 -2.70 1.21 -19.04
C ASP A 195 -2.59 0.74 -17.58
N ALA A 196 -3.34 1.34 -16.64
CA ALA A 196 -3.43 0.94 -15.25
C ALA A 196 -4.53 -0.11 -14.97
N ASP A 197 -5.33 -0.46 -15.98
CA ASP A 197 -6.50 -1.33 -15.84
C ASP A 197 -6.09 -2.77 -15.48
N GLY A 198 -6.74 -3.32 -14.46
CA GLY A 198 -6.59 -4.69 -14.00
C GLY A 198 -5.22 -4.96 -13.39
N LYS A 199 -4.66 -4.00 -12.64
CA LYS A 199 -3.29 -4.08 -12.11
C LYS A 199 -3.24 -3.78 -10.62
N THR A 200 -2.50 -4.62 -9.92
CA THR A 200 -2.07 -4.42 -8.54
C THR A 200 -0.57 -4.13 -8.51
N PHE A 201 -0.17 -3.07 -7.80
CA PHE A 201 1.24 -2.71 -7.64
C PHE A 201 1.50 -1.91 -6.36
N GLU A 202 2.72 -2.07 -5.86
CA GLU A 202 3.28 -1.32 -4.74
C GLU A 202 3.93 -0.01 -5.22
N VAL A 203 3.85 1.05 -4.41
CA VAL A 203 4.47 2.36 -4.74
C VAL A 203 5.22 2.96 -3.57
N TYR A 204 6.47 3.36 -3.80
CA TYR A 204 7.35 3.99 -2.80
C TYR A 204 8.51 4.71 -3.47
N TYR A 205 9.26 5.51 -2.71
CA TYR A 205 10.51 6.08 -3.18
C TYR A 205 11.62 5.04 -3.22
N ARG A 206 12.40 5.03 -4.30
CA ARG A 206 13.46 4.04 -4.57
C ARG A 206 14.48 3.95 -3.43
N ASP A 207 14.89 5.09 -2.90
CA ASP A 207 15.86 5.23 -1.81
C ASP A 207 15.33 4.78 -0.44
N SER A 208 14.02 4.52 -0.33
CA SER A 208 13.37 4.14 0.92
C SER A 208 12.96 2.66 0.97
N ALA A 209 13.21 1.89 -0.09
CA ALA A 209 12.79 0.51 -0.19
C ALA A 209 13.45 -0.35 0.89
N GLN A 210 12.64 -1.11 1.63
CA GLN A 210 13.04 -2.02 2.70
C GLN A 210 12.27 -3.35 2.55
N PRO A 211 12.86 -4.49 2.96
CA PRO A 211 12.17 -5.77 2.92
C PRO A 211 10.97 -5.80 3.89
N VAL A 212 9.81 -6.28 3.42
CA VAL A 212 8.60 -6.35 4.26
C VAL A 212 8.62 -7.55 5.21
N ASP A 213 9.10 -8.71 4.72
CA ASP A 213 9.39 -9.90 5.52
C ASP A 213 10.89 -10.19 5.45
N MET A 214 11.61 -9.68 6.45
CA MET A 214 13.06 -9.83 6.55
C MET A 214 13.46 -11.31 6.69
N TYR A 215 12.64 -12.13 7.35
CA TYR A 215 12.96 -13.53 7.60
C TYR A 215 12.80 -14.36 6.33
N ALA A 216 11.66 -14.28 5.63
CA ALA A 216 11.49 -14.97 4.35
C ALA A 216 12.51 -14.49 3.31
N SER A 217 12.77 -13.19 3.27
CA SER A 217 13.79 -12.60 2.39
C SER A 217 15.19 -13.20 2.65
N LEU A 218 15.56 -13.36 3.93
CA LEU A 218 16.82 -13.97 4.33
C LEU A 218 16.88 -15.47 4.03
N GLN A 219 15.77 -16.20 4.20
CA GLN A 219 15.71 -17.63 3.89
C GLN A 219 15.84 -17.88 2.38
N SER A 220 15.10 -17.14 1.55
CA SER A 220 15.24 -17.20 0.09
C SER A 220 16.67 -16.84 -0.36
N CYS A 221 17.27 -15.82 0.24
CA CYS A 221 18.62 -15.40 -0.13
C CYS A 221 19.71 -16.40 0.32
N LYS A 222 19.57 -17.02 1.49
CA LYS A 222 20.44 -18.13 1.93
C LYS A 222 20.31 -19.35 1.02
N ALA A 223 19.11 -19.66 0.55
CA ALA A 223 18.87 -20.75 -0.41
C ALA A 223 19.57 -20.50 -1.77
N LEU A 224 19.85 -19.23 -2.12
CA LEU A 224 20.62 -18.83 -3.30
C LEU A 224 22.14 -18.86 -3.09
N GLY A 225 22.63 -19.29 -1.92
CA GLY A 225 24.06 -19.34 -1.61
C GLY A 225 24.71 -17.97 -1.39
N LYS A 226 23.90 -16.92 -1.20
CA LYS A 226 24.35 -15.52 -1.04
C LYS A 226 24.52 -15.15 0.44
N SER A 227 25.48 -14.28 0.73
CA SER A 227 25.74 -13.78 2.08
C SER A 227 24.66 -12.82 2.54
N VAL A 228 24.41 -12.73 3.85
CA VAL A 228 23.44 -11.76 4.42
C VAL A 228 23.79 -10.32 4.01
N LYS A 229 25.07 -9.98 3.84
CA LYS A 229 25.48 -8.67 3.35
C LYS A 229 25.12 -8.48 1.88
N GLU A 230 25.35 -9.48 1.02
CA GLU A 230 24.89 -9.42 -0.39
C GLU A 230 23.36 -9.30 -0.49
N CYS A 231 22.62 -9.97 0.39
CA CYS A 231 21.16 -9.91 0.43
C CYS A 231 20.62 -8.49 0.66
N PHE A 232 21.26 -7.74 1.56
CA PHE A 232 20.83 -6.40 1.94
C PHE A 232 21.47 -5.29 1.11
N PHE A 233 22.70 -5.51 0.61
CA PHE A 233 23.54 -4.44 0.05
C PHE A 233 23.95 -4.67 -1.41
N GLY A 234 23.54 -5.80 -1.99
CA GLY A 234 23.77 -6.16 -3.38
C GLY A 234 25.19 -6.67 -3.68
N ASP A 235 25.46 -6.93 -4.96
CA ASP A 235 26.72 -7.52 -5.41
C ASP A 235 27.91 -6.53 -5.29
N GLY A 236 29.07 -7.03 -4.87
CA GLY A 236 30.33 -6.27 -4.82
C GLY A 236 30.71 -5.66 -3.46
N TYR A 237 30.08 -6.11 -2.37
CA TYR A 237 30.37 -5.64 -1.02
C TYR A 237 31.56 -6.38 -0.38
N ASP A 238 32.48 -5.63 0.25
CA ASP A 238 33.61 -6.22 0.99
C ASP A 238 33.16 -6.70 2.38
N GLU A 239 33.21 -8.01 2.59
CA GLU A 239 32.88 -8.70 3.84
C GLU A 239 33.73 -8.22 5.03
N SER A 240 34.95 -7.71 4.79
CA SER A 240 35.93 -7.36 5.81
C SER A 240 35.71 -5.99 6.48
N THR A 241 34.83 -5.14 5.91
CA THR A 241 34.56 -3.80 6.42
C THR A 241 33.25 -3.74 7.24
N PRO A 242 33.27 -3.15 8.47
CA PRO A 242 32.05 -2.79 9.18
C PRO A 242 31.37 -1.62 8.47
N VAL A 243 30.06 -1.72 8.24
CA VAL A 243 29.28 -0.65 7.61
C VAL A 243 28.51 0.11 8.68
N SER A 244 28.65 1.43 8.71
CA SER A 244 27.85 2.27 9.59
C SER A 244 26.45 2.46 9.02
N LEU A 245 25.42 2.39 9.87
CA LEU A 245 24.01 2.59 9.48
C LEU A 245 23.79 3.94 8.76
N ASP A 246 24.59 4.95 9.10
CA ASP A 246 24.55 6.29 8.50
C ASP A 246 25.18 6.36 7.10
N GLU A 247 26.21 5.58 6.79
CA GLU A 247 26.73 5.43 5.41
C GLU A 247 25.76 4.64 4.53
N MET A 248 25.02 3.70 5.13
CA MET A 248 24.04 2.85 4.44
C MET A 248 22.82 3.64 3.96
N LEU A 249 22.38 4.63 4.73
CA LEU A 249 21.24 5.49 4.37
C LEU A 249 21.58 6.55 3.32
N LYS A 250 22.87 6.79 3.05
CA LYS A 250 23.34 7.83 2.13
C LYS A 250 23.68 7.32 0.73
N ASN A 251 23.92 6.02 0.59
CA ASN A 251 24.33 5.42 -0.69
C ASN A 251 23.20 4.56 -1.29
N PRO A 252 22.79 4.83 -2.55
CA PRO A 252 21.78 4.00 -3.22
C PRO A 252 22.29 2.57 -3.38
N VAL A 253 21.53 1.60 -2.86
CA VAL A 253 21.90 0.18 -2.93
C VAL A 253 21.73 -0.33 -4.36
N LYS A 254 22.82 -0.82 -4.98
CA LYS A 254 22.80 -1.44 -6.31
C LYS A 254 22.63 -2.95 -6.18
N GLY A 255 21.63 -3.54 -6.84
CA GLY A 255 21.53 -5.00 -6.98
C GLY A 255 21.09 -5.75 -5.72
N THR A 256 20.24 -5.15 -4.87
CA THR A 256 19.63 -5.87 -3.73
C THR A 256 19.01 -7.20 -4.19
N LEU A 257 19.43 -8.32 -3.61
CA LEU A 257 18.95 -9.68 -3.91
C LEU A 257 17.61 -10.03 -3.25
N PHE A 258 16.98 -9.09 -2.53
CA PHE A 258 15.57 -9.23 -2.20
C PHE A 258 14.82 -9.44 -3.50
N ALA A 259 14.13 -10.58 -3.63
CA ALA A 259 13.28 -10.90 -4.78
C ALA A 259 12.20 -9.83 -4.94
N SER A 260 12.55 -8.68 -5.49
CA SER A 260 11.59 -7.72 -5.99
C SER A 260 10.91 -8.44 -7.14
N GLY A 261 9.59 -8.41 -7.17
CA GLY A 261 8.92 -8.82 -8.38
C GLY A 261 9.21 -7.81 -9.49
N ARG A 262 8.19 -7.42 -10.24
CA ARG A 262 8.41 -6.55 -11.39
C ARG A 262 8.64 -5.10 -10.95
N VAL A 263 9.89 -4.65 -10.94
CA VAL A 263 10.27 -3.26 -10.67
C VAL A 263 10.11 -2.42 -11.93
N VAL A 264 9.46 -1.27 -11.81
CA VAL A 264 9.22 -0.33 -12.91
C VAL A 264 9.61 1.08 -12.50
N HIS A 265 10.41 1.72 -13.35
CA HIS A 265 10.89 3.09 -13.23
C HIS A 265 10.54 3.86 -14.49
N GLY A 266 10.37 5.18 -14.39
CA GLY A 266 10.11 5.98 -15.57
C GLY A 266 10.15 7.48 -15.34
N ASN A 267 9.80 8.22 -16.39
CA ASN A 267 9.70 9.68 -16.38
C ASN A 267 8.23 10.17 -16.40
N SER A 268 7.25 9.25 -16.38
CA SER A 268 5.82 9.53 -16.35
C SER A 268 5.06 8.31 -15.84
N TYR A 269 4.08 8.50 -14.96
CA TYR A 269 3.25 7.41 -14.45
C TYR A 269 2.50 6.68 -15.57
N PHE A 270 2.06 7.40 -16.60
CA PHE A 270 1.40 6.80 -17.77
C PHE A 270 2.30 5.80 -18.51
N ALA A 271 3.59 6.10 -18.63
CA ALA A 271 4.55 5.17 -19.23
C ALA A 271 4.79 3.98 -18.31
N MET A 272 4.98 4.24 -17.01
CA MET A 272 5.22 3.19 -16.01
C MET A 272 4.06 2.18 -15.94
N PHE A 273 2.81 2.60 -16.10
CA PHE A 273 1.68 1.66 -16.10
C PHE A 273 1.78 0.63 -17.23
N LYS A 274 2.30 0.97 -18.40
CA LYS A 274 2.45 0.03 -19.53
C LYS A 274 3.40 -1.12 -19.21
N ASP A 275 4.38 -0.84 -18.38
CA ASP A 275 5.40 -1.78 -17.97
C ASP A 275 4.98 -2.63 -16.77
N LEU A 276 3.75 -2.48 -16.26
CA LEU A 276 3.17 -3.38 -15.27
C LEU A 276 2.42 -4.53 -15.95
N SER A 277 2.49 -5.72 -15.37
CA SER A 277 1.68 -6.87 -15.76
C SER A 277 0.25 -6.74 -15.24
N SER A 278 -0.75 -7.22 -15.98
CA SER A 278 -2.11 -7.38 -15.47
C SER A 278 -2.17 -8.46 -14.38
N ASP A 279 -3.09 -8.28 -13.44
CA ASP A 279 -3.47 -9.29 -12.46
C ASP A 279 -3.95 -10.54 -13.20
N LYS A 280 -3.53 -11.71 -12.73
CA LYS A 280 -4.02 -13.00 -13.22
C LYS A 280 -5.21 -13.45 -12.37
N ASP A 281 -6.17 -14.13 -12.97
CA ASP A 281 -7.25 -14.86 -12.27
C ASP A 281 -6.70 -16.15 -11.61
N GLU A 282 -5.63 -16.02 -10.82
CA GLU A 282 -5.07 -17.11 -10.03
C GLU A 282 -5.03 -16.64 -8.58
N ALA A 283 -5.44 -17.53 -7.65
CA ALA A 283 -5.27 -17.25 -6.23
C ALA A 283 -3.80 -16.89 -5.98
N PHE A 284 -3.55 -15.80 -5.25
CA PHE A 284 -2.18 -15.34 -4.98
C PHE A 284 -1.42 -16.42 -4.22
N ASP A 285 -0.58 -17.15 -4.94
CA ASP A 285 0.21 -18.24 -4.41
C ASP A 285 1.49 -17.67 -3.79
N LEU A 286 1.57 -17.67 -2.46
CA LEU A 286 2.79 -17.29 -1.74
C LEU A 286 3.93 -18.30 -1.98
N ASP A 287 3.64 -19.52 -2.43
CA ASP A 287 4.64 -20.52 -2.80
C ASP A 287 5.16 -20.30 -4.24
N SER A 288 4.46 -19.49 -5.06
CA SER A 288 4.93 -19.05 -6.38
C SER A 288 6.10 -18.05 -6.31
N ILE A 289 6.56 -17.70 -5.10
CA ILE A 289 7.85 -17.03 -4.87
C ILE A 289 9.04 -17.95 -5.24
N GLY A 290 8.79 -19.20 -5.63
CA GLY A 290 9.73 -20.04 -6.36
C GLY A 290 10.04 -19.47 -7.75
N TYR A 291 11.26 -18.94 -7.92
CA TYR A 291 11.76 -18.50 -9.23
C TYR A 291 11.83 -19.68 -10.21
N ASN A 292 11.17 -19.58 -11.37
CA ASN A 292 11.47 -20.44 -12.51
C ASN A 292 12.81 -20.01 -13.11
N SER A 293 13.84 -20.81 -12.87
CA SER A 293 15.16 -20.62 -13.50
C SER A 293 15.06 -20.88 -15.01
N MET A 294 15.23 -19.83 -15.80
CA MET A 294 15.94 -19.94 -17.08
C MET A 294 17.19 -19.07 -17.03
#